data_AF-A0A6P8Y7V5-F1
#
_entry.id   AF-A0A6P8Y7V5-F1
#
_cell.length_a   1.000
_cell.length_b   1.000
_cell.length_c   1.000
_cell.angle_alpha   90.00
_cell.angle_beta   90.00
_cell.angle_gamma   90.00
#
_symmetry.space_group_name_H-M   'P 1'
#
loop_
_entity.id
_entity.type
_entity.pdbx_description
1 polymer ?
#
loop_
_entity_poly.entity_id
_entity_poly.type
_entity_poly.pdbx_seq_one_letter_code
_entity_poly.pdbx_strand_id
1 'polypeptide(L)'
;MLVSRGLPLLGRALVSSAKSPAVHRVAIQVRNSGGTFRYRGIGEAPGSEAQERAADIAYTIFWWWVCFKCIVSYDHLIGEYDWPDASKWTDEELGVPPDDYEPPSRS
;
A
#
# COMPACT_ATOMS: atom_id res chain seq x y z
N MET A 1 8.69 -42.78 2.09
CA MET A 1 7.94 -43.07 3.35
C MET A 1 6.87 -42.01 3.71
N LEU A 2 6.59 -40.99 2.89
CA LEU A 2 5.64 -39.91 3.24
C LEU A 2 4.16 -40.21 2.94
N VAL A 3 3.85 -41.21 2.11
CA VAL A 3 2.46 -41.47 1.64
C VAL A 3 1.65 -42.30 2.64
N SER A 4 2.30 -43.07 3.52
CA SER A 4 1.62 -44.07 4.37
C SER A 4 0.91 -43.51 5.61
N ARG A 5 1.14 -42.22 5.95
CA ARG A 5 0.56 -41.61 7.15
C ARG A 5 -0.62 -40.65 6.88
N GLY A 6 -0.87 -40.28 5.62
CA GLY A 6 -1.94 -39.33 5.26
C GLY A 6 -3.31 -39.97 5.02
N LEU A 7 -3.36 -41.19 4.49
CA LEU A 7 -4.60 -41.90 4.13
C LEU A 7 -5.55 -42.19 5.32
N PRO A 8 -5.09 -42.64 6.51
CA PRO A 8 -5.99 -42.97 7.60
C PRO A 8 -6.58 -41.72 8.29
N LEU A 9 -6.00 -40.54 8.08
CA LEU A 9 -6.53 -39.27 8.58
C LEU A 9 -7.67 -38.75 7.68
N LEU A 10 -7.53 -38.90 6.36
CA LEU A 10 -8.55 -38.47 5.40
C LEU A 10 -9.84 -39.31 5.51
N GLY A 11 -9.68 -40.63 5.71
CA GLY A 11 -10.83 -41.54 5.91
C GLY A 11 -11.60 -41.27 7.21
N ARG A 12 -10.92 -40.90 8.29
CA ARG A 12 -11.58 -40.56 9.57
C ARG A 12 -12.29 -39.21 9.53
N ALA A 13 -11.77 -38.23 8.78
CA ALA A 13 -12.41 -36.94 8.58
C ALA A 13 -13.76 -37.08 7.86
N LEU A 14 -13.81 -37.89 6.79
CA LEU A 14 -15.01 -38.09 5.98
C LEU A 14 -16.13 -38.86 6.72
N VAL A 15 -15.77 -39.83 7.58
CA VAL A 15 -16.77 -40.62 8.34
C VAL A 15 -17.35 -39.84 9.53
N SER A 16 -16.63 -38.87 10.10
CA SER A 16 -17.15 -38.05 11.22
C SER A 16 -18.22 -37.04 10.81
N SER A 17 -18.32 -36.72 9.51
CA SER A 17 -19.27 -35.74 8.98
C SER A 17 -20.73 -36.24 8.95
N ALA A 18 -20.94 -37.56 8.98
CA ALA A 18 -22.24 -38.17 8.66
C ALA A 18 -23.19 -38.42 9.85
N LYS A 19 -22.85 -38.04 11.09
CA LYS A 19 -23.64 -38.44 12.28
C LYS A 19 -23.87 -37.35 13.33
N SER A 20 -24.07 -36.10 12.93
CA SER A 20 -24.70 -35.12 13.83
C SER A 20 -26.17 -34.96 13.42
N PRO A 21 -27.16 -35.36 14.24
CA PRO A 21 -28.55 -35.01 13.94
C PRO A 21 -28.65 -33.50 13.84
N ALA A 22 -29.34 -33.02 12.81
CA ALA A 22 -29.62 -31.61 12.61
C ALA A 22 -30.55 -31.13 13.73
N VAL A 23 -29.96 -30.86 14.90
CA VAL A 23 -30.58 -30.02 15.93
C VAL A 23 -30.76 -28.69 15.24
N HIS A 24 -32.00 -28.31 14.98
CA HIS A 24 -32.37 -26.97 14.54
C HIS A 24 -31.99 -26.01 15.67
N ARG A 25 -30.70 -25.67 15.72
CA ARG A 25 -30.21 -24.55 16.51
C ARG A 25 -30.82 -23.34 15.81
N VAL A 26 -31.85 -22.76 16.42
CA VAL A 26 -32.27 -21.40 16.08
C VAL A 26 -31.03 -20.55 16.28
N ALA A 27 -30.32 -20.27 15.20
CA ALA A 27 -29.13 -19.44 15.23
C ALA A 27 -29.62 -18.04 15.55
N ILE A 28 -29.59 -17.69 16.84
CA ILE A 28 -29.84 -16.32 17.28
C ILE A 28 -28.84 -15.46 16.51
N GLN A 29 -29.35 -14.53 15.71
CA GLN A 29 -28.53 -13.66 14.89
C GLN A 29 -27.60 -12.85 15.80
N VAL A 30 -26.31 -13.17 15.77
CA VAL A 30 -25.29 -12.40 16.48
C VAL A 30 -25.07 -11.11 15.72
N ARG A 31 -25.28 -9.96 16.38
CA ARG A 31 -25.09 -8.64 15.78
C ARG A 31 -23.68 -8.13 16.12
N ASN A 32 -22.77 -8.14 15.15
CA ASN A 32 -21.39 -7.66 15.31
C ASN A 32 -21.25 -6.12 15.22
N SER A 33 -22.30 -5.36 15.57
CA SER A 33 -22.33 -3.90 15.41
C SER A 33 -22.30 -3.11 16.73
N GLY A 34 -21.93 -3.75 17.84
CA GLY A 34 -21.71 -3.09 19.12
C GLY A 34 -20.23 -2.80 19.34
N GLY A 35 -19.85 -1.53 19.37
CA GLY A 35 -18.51 -1.10 19.83
C GLY A 35 -18.43 -1.07 21.35
N THR A 36 -17.23 -1.23 21.90
CA THR A 36 -16.98 -1.13 23.34
C THR A 36 -17.02 0.35 23.76
N PHE A 37 -18.06 0.76 24.49
CA PHE A 37 -18.15 2.12 25.05
C PHE A 37 -17.33 2.24 26.33
N ARG A 38 -16.51 3.30 26.43
CA ARG A 38 -15.72 3.63 27.63
C ARG A 38 -15.92 5.11 27.96
N TYR A 39 -16.11 5.44 29.24
CA TYR A 39 -16.20 6.82 29.72
C TYR A 39 -15.00 7.13 30.62
N ARG A 40 -14.27 8.22 30.34
CA ARG A 40 -13.09 8.70 31.10
C ARG A 40 -11.96 7.66 31.25
N GLY A 41 -11.82 6.74 30.30
CA GLY A 41 -10.67 5.86 30.17
C GLY A 41 -9.58 6.48 29.29
N ILE A 42 -8.32 6.15 29.56
CA ILE A 42 -7.18 6.50 28.68
C ILE A 42 -7.02 5.37 27.65
N GLY A 43 -6.92 5.74 26.38
CA GLY A 43 -6.67 4.81 25.27
C GLY A 43 -7.92 4.38 24.51
N GLU A 44 -7.70 3.91 23.29
CA GLU A 44 -8.74 3.32 22.44
C GLU A 44 -9.20 1.98 23.04
N ALA A 45 -10.46 1.60 22.82
CA ALA A 45 -10.90 0.27 23.21
C ALA A 45 -10.02 -0.77 22.49
N PRO A 46 -9.56 -1.85 23.15
CA PRO A 46 -8.68 -2.82 22.51
C PRO A 46 -9.34 -3.30 21.23
N GLY A 47 -8.65 -3.09 20.11
CA GLY A 47 -9.09 -3.63 18.82
C GLY A 47 -9.11 -5.15 18.90
N SER A 48 -9.73 -5.80 17.92
CA SER A 48 -9.46 -7.23 17.78
C SER A 48 -7.96 -7.44 17.49
N GLU A 49 -7.34 -8.45 18.09
CA GLU A 49 -5.94 -8.84 17.81
C GLU A 49 -5.68 -8.98 16.29
N ALA A 50 -6.70 -9.37 15.53
CA ALA A 50 -6.65 -9.44 14.08
C ALA A 50 -6.52 -8.06 13.41
N GLN A 51 -7.21 -7.03 13.92
CA GLN A 51 -7.09 -5.66 13.43
C GLN A 51 -5.72 -5.05 13.71
N GLU A 52 -5.18 -5.27 14.90
CA GLU A 52 -3.83 -4.78 15.26
C GLU A 52 -2.77 -5.41 14.35
N ARG A 53 -2.82 -6.74 14.18
CA ARG A 53 -1.92 -7.44 13.24
C ARG A 53 -2.11 -7.00 11.80
N ALA A 54 -3.35 -6.74 11.38
CA ALA A 54 -3.61 -6.25 10.03
C ALA A 54 -3.03 -4.84 9.83
N ALA A 55 -3.11 -3.97 10.85
CA ALA A 55 -2.49 -2.65 10.82
C ALA A 55 -0.97 -2.74 10.71
N ASP A 56 -0.32 -3.61 11.50
CA ASP A 56 1.14 -3.82 11.45
C ASP A 56 1.61 -4.34 10.09
N ILE A 57 0.87 -5.29 9.50
CA ILE A 57 1.18 -5.83 8.16
C ILE A 57 1.00 -4.74 7.10
N ALA A 58 -0.08 -3.96 7.17
CA ALA A 58 -0.33 -2.87 6.23
C ALA A 58 0.78 -1.81 6.31
N TYR A 59 1.18 -1.43 7.54
CA TYR A 59 2.29 -0.50 7.77
C TYR A 59 3.60 -1.01 7.18
N THR A 60 3.91 -2.29 7.40
CA THR A 60 5.13 -2.93 6.89
C THR A 60 5.14 -2.97 5.35
N ILE A 61 4.02 -3.34 4.72
CA ILE A 61 3.89 -3.37 3.27
C ILE A 61 4.02 -1.96 2.67
N PHE A 62 3.40 -0.97 3.30
CA PHE A 62 3.46 0.42 2.87
C PHE A 62 4.91 0.93 2.84
N TRP A 63 5.64 0.78 3.94
CA TRP A 63 7.02 1.25 4.01
C TRP A 63 7.99 0.43 3.16
N TRP A 64 7.79 -0.88 3.07
CA TRP A 64 8.55 -1.70 2.12
C TRP A 64 8.36 -1.19 0.69
N TRP A 65 7.13 -0.87 0.28
CA TRP A 65 6.84 -0.36 -1.06
C TRP A 65 7.48 1.00 -1.32
N VAL A 66 7.38 1.93 -0.36
CA VAL A 66 8.01 3.26 -0.47
C VAL A 66 9.53 3.11 -0.64
N CYS A 67 10.19 2.36 0.24
CA CYS A 67 11.63 2.14 0.16
C CYS A 67 12.03 1.45 -1.15
N PHE A 68 11.27 0.43 -1.56
CA PHE A 68 11.50 -0.27 -2.83
C PHE A 68 11.39 0.69 -4.04
N LYS A 69 10.39 1.56 -4.06
CA LYS A 69 10.21 2.56 -5.13
C LYS A 69 11.30 3.62 -5.13
N CYS A 70 11.77 4.04 -3.97
CA CYS A 70 12.93 4.93 -3.88
C CYS A 70 14.20 4.29 -4.47
N ILE A 71 14.40 2.97 -4.33
CA ILE A 71 15.58 2.29 -4.90
C ILE A 71 15.43 2.06 -6.41
N VAL A 72 14.27 1.58 -6.86
CA VAL A 72 14.06 1.19 -8.26
C VAL A 72 13.76 2.37 -9.19
N SER A 73 13.10 3.41 -8.67
CA SER A 73 12.63 4.55 -9.46
C SER A 73 12.99 5.87 -8.77
N TYR A 74 14.22 5.97 -8.28
CA TYR A 74 14.76 7.17 -7.63
C TYR A 74 14.69 8.43 -8.51
N ASP A 75 14.72 8.20 -9.81
CA ASP A 75 14.64 9.20 -10.87
C ASP A 75 13.41 10.13 -10.76
N HIS A 76 12.27 9.58 -10.33
CA HIS A 76 11.04 10.36 -10.16
C HIS A 76 11.10 11.33 -8.97
N LEU A 77 12.03 11.13 -8.03
CA LEU A 77 12.17 11.96 -6.84
C LEU A 77 13.12 13.14 -7.04
N ILE A 78 14.15 12.98 -7.88
CA ILE A 78 15.20 14.00 -8.08
C ILE A 78 15.10 14.70 -9.43
N GLY A 79 14.39 14.08 -10.39
CA GLY A 79 14.29 14.58 -11.75
C GLY A 79 15.14 13.74 -12.69
N GLU A 80 14.51 13.32 -13.78
CA GLU A 80 15.11 12.53 -14.86
C GLU A 80 16.07 13.33 -15.73
N TYR A 81 15.85 14.64 -15.80
CA TYR A 81 16.59 15.52 -16.69
C TYR A 81 17.47 16.46 -15.89
N ASP A 82 18.73 16.53 -16.29
CA ASP A 82 19.65 17.56 -15.81
C ASP A 82 19.06 18.94 -16.12
N TRP A 83 18.98 19.78 -15.10
CA TRP A 83 18.47 21.13 -15.27
C TRP A 83 19.50 21.96 -16.06
N PRO A 84 19.16 22.49 -17.25
CA PRO A 84 20.10 23.28 -18.01
C PRO A 84 20.42 24.58 -17.29
N ASP A 85 21.70 24.92 -17.25
CA ASP A 85 22.17 26.19 -16.71
C ASP A 85 21.87 27.32 -17.71
N ALA A 86 20.87 28.14 -17.41
CA ALA A 86 20.42 29.24 -18.26
C ALA A 86 21.53 30.26 -18.58
N SER A 87 22.58 30.35 -17.74
CA SER A 87 23.70 31.27 -17.98
C SER A 87 24.66 30.81 -19.09
N LYS A 88 24.56 29.55 -19.53
CA LYS A 88 25.41 28.98 -20.60
C LYS A 88 24.80 29.12 -21.98
N TRP A 89 23.55 29.56 -22.09
CA TRP A 89 22.90 29.81 -23.36
C TRP A 89 23.54 31.03 -24.02
N THR A 90 23.90 30.91 -25.29
CA THR A 90 24.54 32.00 -26.02
C THR A 90 23.49 33.03 -26.44
N ASP A 91 23.88 34.31 -26.48
CA ASP A 91 23.00 35.40 -26.91
C ASP A 91 22.45 35.18 -28.34
N GLU A 92 23.19 34.45 -29.18
CA GLU A 92 22.77 34.03 -30.52
C GLU A 92 21.58 33.04 -30.49
N GLU A 93 21.58 32.06 -29.59
CA GLU A 93 20.48 31.10 -29.40
C GLU A 93 19.25 31.76 -28.75
N LEU A 94 19.49 32.75 -27.89
CA LEU A 94 18.46 33.54 -27.24
C LEU A 94 17.87 34.64 -28.15
N GLY A 95 18.49 34.89 -29.31
CA GLY A 95 18.07 35.95 -30.24
C GLY A 95 18.23 37.35 -29.65
N VAL A 96 19.13 37.52 -28.68
CA VAL A 96 19.45 38.83 -28.11
C VAL A 96 20.40 39.52 -29.09
N PRO A 97 19.95 40.60 -29.75
CA PRO A 97 20.81 41.31 -30.68
C PRO A 97 21.99 41.95 -29.93
N PRO A 98 23.19 42.01 -30.52
CA PRO A 98 24.30 42.74 -29.94
C PRO A 98 23.97 44.24 -29.83
N ASP A 99 24.58 44.95 -28.88
CA ASP A 99 24.28 46.37 -28.62
C ASP A 99 24.47 47.28 -29.85
N ASP A 100 25.29 46.88 -30.82
CA ASP A 100 25.53 47.60 -32.07
C ASP A 100 24.46 47.35 -33.16
N TYR A 101 23.42 46.57 -32.85
CA TYR A 101 22.33 46.25 -33.79
C TYR A 101 21.31 47.39 -33.86
N GLU A 102 21.32 48.14 -34.96
CA GLU A 102 20.21 49.05 -35.28
C GLU A 102 19.05 48.27 -35.94
N PRO A 103 17.86 48.25 -35.32
CA PRO A 103 16.70 47.62 -35.92
C PRO A 103 16.30 48.38 -37.20
N PRO A 104 15.88 47.68 -38.28
CA PRO A 104 15.50 48.33 -39.52
C PRO A 104 14.35 49.32 -39.26
N SER A 105 14.60 50.61 -39.54
CA SER A 105 13.59 51.66 -39.39
C SER A 105 12.35 51.29 -40.21
N ARG A 106 11.20 51.12 -39.54
CA ARG A 106 9.93 50.82 -40.22
C ARG A 106 9.61 51.97 -41.18
N SER A 107 9.58 51.66 -42.48
CA SER A 107 9.21 52.58 -43.57
C SER A 107 7.78 53.09 -43.42
#